data_AF-A0AAU5FT88-F1
#
_entry.id   AF-A0AAU5FT88-F1
#
_cell.length_a   1.000
_cell.length_b   1.000
_cell.length_c   1.000
_cell.angle_alpha   90.00
_cell.angle_beta   90.00
_cell.angle_gamma   90.00
#
_symmetry.space_group_name_H-M   'P 1'
#
loop_
_entity.id
_entity.type
_entity.pdbx_description
1 polymer ?
#
loop_
_entity_poly.entity_id
_entity_poly.type
_entity_poly.pdbx_seq_one_letter_code
_entity_poly.pdbx_strand_id
1 'polypeptide(L)'
;MSAALLDAVRLHLADQGGEPTPARVAAALRAQGRLLGDAEVLEVVAALRSELVGAGPLEPLLADPHVTDILVNAPDRVWIDRGRGLERSDVRFSDTAAVRRLAQRLATTAGRRLDDARPWVDARLPDGTRLHAVLPPVVVGSPCLSLRVVRARAFTLGELVAAGTLDTETAALLRAVLDARLSFMISGGTGSGKTTLLSCLLGLVDPAARIVLAEDSAELRPDHPHVVRLETRPANQEGAGQVTLRDLVRQALRMRPDRLVVGEVRGAEVLDLLGALNTGHEGGCCTVHANAATDVPARLEALGSTAGLDRAALHSQLAAALSVVVHLVRDGSGRRRVAEIHVLRRGPDGLVATEPALVRDARGRLDRGPGWQRLTALCSAGAS
;
A
#
# COMPACT_ATOMS: atom_id res chain seq x y z
N MET A 1 -2.31 0.61 -37.53
CA MET A 1 -3.24 -0.54 -37.57
C MET A 1 -4.68 -0.01 -37.55
N SER A 2 -5.60 -0.48 -38.39
CA SER A 2 -6.97 0.07 -38.42
C SER A 2 -7.83 -0.56 -37.32
N ALA A 3 -8.65 0.26 -36.63
CA ALA A 3 -9.60 -0.21 -35.60
C ALA A 3 -10.54 -1.32 -36.13
N ALA A 4 -10.94 -1.22 -37.39
CA ALA A 4 -11.77 -2.23 -38.07
C ALA A 4 -11.12 -3.62 -38.15
N LEU A 5 -9.78 -3.70 -38.25
CA LEU A 5 -9.07 -4.98 -38.28
C LEU A 5 -9.10 -5.67 -36.91
N LEU A 6 -8.87 -4.90 -35.85
CA LEU A 6 -8.93 -5.41 -34.48
C LEU A 6 -10.33 -5.91 -34.15
N ASP A 7 -11.38 -5.15 -34.48
CA ASP A 7 -12.77 -5.55 -34.26
C ASP A 7 -13.13 -6.84 -35.00
N ALA A 8 -12.70 -6.98 -36.24
CA ALA A 8 -13.03 -8.14 -37.05
C ALA A 8 -12.32 -9.41 -36.54
N VAL A 9 -11.06 -9.31 -36.11
CA VAL A 9 -10.35 -10.43 -35.47
C VAL A 9 -10.96 -10.76 -34.11
N ARG A 10 -11.38 -9.73 -33.36
CA ARG A 10 -12.03 -9.88 -32.06
C ARG A 10 -13.35 -10.63 -32.14
N LEU A 11 -14.22 -10.27 -33.11
CA LEU A 11 -15.46 -10.99 -33.39
C LEU A 11 -15.21 -12.47 -33.71
N HIS A 12 -14.20 -12.75 -34.53
CA HIS A 12 -13.82 -14.13 -34.87
C HIS A 12 -13.34 -14.94 -33.64
N LEU A 13 -12.55 -14.34 -32.77
CA LEU A 13 -12.07 -14.99 -31.53
C LEU A 13 -13.19 -15.20 -30.51
N ALA A 14 -14.15 -14.26 -30.43
CA ALA A 14 -15.31 -14.37 -29.55
C ALA A 14 -16.20 -15.56 -29.93
N ASP A 15 -16.35 -15.83 -31.22
CA ASP A 15 -17.15 -16.95 -31.75
C ASP A 15 -16.49 -18.32 -31.49
N GLN A 16 -15.15 -18.37 -31.49
CA GLN A 16 -14.38 -19.61 -31.31
C GLN A 16 -14.04 -19.95 -29.85
N GLY A 17 -14.20 -18.99 -28.92
CA GLY A 17 -13.92 -19.18 -27.51
C GLY A 17 -12.43 -19.33 -27.16
N GLY A 18 -11.89 -18.34 -26.46
CA GLY A 18 -10.63 -18.43 -25.70
C GLY A 18 -9.57 -17.39 -26.07
N GLU A 19 -8.38 -17.51 -25.49
CA GLU A 19 -7.40 -16.43 -25.51
C GLU A 19 -6.84 -16.12 -26.91
N PRO A 20 -6.53 -14.83 -27.19
CA PRO A 20 -5.79 -14.41 -28.38
C PRO A 20 -4.33 -14.89 -28.29
N THR A 21 -4.06 -16.07 -28.83
CA THR A 21 -2.70 -16.60 -29.04
C THR A 21 -2.19 -16.23 -30.43
N PRO A 22 -0.86 -16.20 -30.67
CA PRO A 22 -0.30 -15.94 -32.00
C PRO A 22 -0.88 -16.82 -33.10
N ALA A 23 -1.05 -18.12 -32.82
CA ALA A 23 -1.64 -19.07 -33.76
C ALA A 23 -3.10 -18.73 -34.11
N ARG A 24 -3.92 -18.36 -33.12
CA ARG A 24 -5.34 -18.03 -33.32
C ARG A 24 -5.52 -16.69 -34.03
N VAL A 25 -4.72 -15.70 -33.69
CA VAL A 25 -4.74 -14.40 -34.36
C VAL A 25 -4.27 -14.52 -35.81
N ALA A 26 -3.20 -15.27 -36.06
CA ALA A 26 -2.75 -15.55 -37.43
C ALA A 26 -3.83 -16.29 -38.25
N ALA A 27 -4.54 -17.25 -37.65
CA ALA A 27 -5.64 -17.96 -38.31
C ALA A 27 -6.80 -17.01 -38.65
N ALA A 28 -7.20 -16.14 -37.72
CA ALA A 28 -8.26 -15.15 -37.93
C ALA A 28 -7.89 -14.12 -39.03
N LEU A 29 -6.64 -13.65 -39.04
CA LEU A 29 -6.12 -12.73 -40.06
C LEU A 29 -6.10 -13.38 -41.45
N ARG A 30 -5.66 -14.65 -41.54
CA ARG A 30 -5.70 -15.42 -42.78
C ARG A 30 -7.13 -15.65 -43.28
N ALA A 31 -8.08 -15.94 -42.38
CA ALA A 31 -9.49 -16.09 -42.74
C ALA A 31 -10.10 -14.80 -43.33
N GLN A 32 -9.52 -13.64 -43.02
CA GLN A 32 -9.89 -12.34 -43.62
C GLN A 32 -9.05 -11.96 -44.84
N GLY A 33 -8.29 -12.90 -45.40
CA GLY A 33 -7.49 -12.69 -46.61
C GLY A 33 -6.26 -11.80 -46.40
N ARG A 34 -5.80 -11.62 -45.16
CA ARG A 34 -4.61 -10.81 -44.83
C ARG A 34 -3.43 -11.69 -44.45
N LEU A 35 -2.31 -11.46 -45.12
CA LEU A 35 -0.99 -12.00 -44.78
C LEU A 35 -0.19 -10.88 -44.14
N LEU A 36 0.09 -11.01 -42.84
CA LEU A 36 0.93 -10.11 -42.07
C LEU A 36 2.22 -10.85 -41.70
N GLY A 37 3.32 -10.12 -41.54
CA GLY A 37 4.58 -10.69 -41.06
C GLY A 37 4.51 -11.07 -39.57
N ASP A 38 5.42 -11.91 -39.09
CA ASP A 38 5.41 -12.40 -37.70
C ASP A 38 5.42 -11.26 -36.66
N ALA A 39 6.16 -10.17 -36.92
CA ALA A 39 6.19 -8.99 -36.06
C ALA A 39 4.82 -8.28 -35.98
N GLU A 40 4.14 -8.12 -37.11
CA GLU A 40 2.80 -7.51 -37.17
C GLU A 40 1.75 -8.40 -36.51
N VAL A 41 1.85 -9.73 -36.67
CA VAL A 41 0.98 -10.68 -35.97
C VAL A 41 1.18 -10.55 -34.45
N LEU A 42 2.42 -10.43 -33.97
CA LEU A 42 2.71 -10.22 -32.55
C LEU A 42 2.13 -8.89 -32.04
N GLU A 43 2.19 -7.81 -32.82
CA GLU A 43 1.53 -6.54 -32.47
C GLU A 43 0.00 -6.68 -32.36
N VAL A 44 -0.64 -7.37 -33.33
CA VAL A 44 -2.09 -7.63 -33.29
C VAL A 44 -2.46 -8.48 -32.08
N VAL A 45 -1.65 -9.50 -31.75
CA VAL A 45 -1.84 -10.33 -30.56
C VAL A 45 -1.75 -9.50 -29.29
N ALA A 46 -0.73 -8.64 -29.18
CA ALA A 46 -0.54 -7.77 -28.03
C ALA A 46 -1.72 -6.81 -27.86
N ALA A 47 -2.18 -6.17 -28.93
CA ALA A 47 -3.33 -5.29 -28.92
C ALA A 47 -4.65 -6.02 -28.55
N LEU A 48 -4.85 -7.24 -29.06
CA LEU A 48 -6.04 -8.04 -28.72
C LEU A 48 -5.99 -8.55 -27.28
N ARG A 49 -4.82 -9.00 -26.79
CA ARG A 49 -4.63 -9.35 -25.38
C ARG A 49 -4.93 -8.16 -24.47
N SER A 50 -4.41 -7.00 -24.85
CA SER A 50 -4.65 -5.72 -24.17
C SER A 50 -6.14 -5.43 -24.01
N GLU A 51 -6.92 -5.55 -25.09
CA GLU A 51 -8.34 -5.22 -25.07
C GLU A 51 -9.24 -6.30 -24.46
N LEU A 52 -8.91 -7.58 -24.67
CA LEU A 52 -9.76 -8.72 -24.30
C LEU A 52 -9.52 -9.19 -22.88
N VAL A 53 -8.28 -9.12 -22.40
CA VAL A 53 -7.86 -9.68 -21.11
C VAL A 53 -7.22 -8.61 -20.22
N GLY A 54 -6.56 -7.64 -20.84
CA GLY A 54 -5.80 -6.59 -20.18
C GLY A 54 -6.59 -5.32 -19.85
N ALA A 55 -5.83 -4.28 -19.50
CA ALA A 55 -6.38 -2.99 -19.11
C ALA A 55 -6.66 -2.06 -20.30
N GLY A 56 -6.51 -2.55 -21.53
CA GLY A 56 -6.76 -1.82 -22.77
C GLY A 56 -5.97 -0.51 -22.83
N PRO A 57 -6.63 0.64 -23.06
CA PRO A 57 -5.97 1.94 -23.17
C PRO A 57 -5.13 2.36 -21.95
N LEU A 58 -5.33 1.73 -20.79
CA LEU A 58 -4.57 2.04 -19.57
C LEU A 58 -3.25 1.28 -19.46
N GLU A 59 -2.99 0.27 -20.29
CA GLU A 59 -1.78 -0.54 -20.18
C GLU A 59 -0.47 0.24 -20.29
N PRO A 60 -0.30 1.20 -21.22
CA PRO A 60 0.92 2.00 -21.28
C PRO A 60 1.14 2.79 -19.98
N LEU A 61 0.06 3.24 -19.34
CA LEU A 61 0.12 3.96 -18.06
C LEU A 61 0.44 3.01 -16.89
N LEU A 62 -0.09 1.79 -16.89
CA LEU A 62 0.21 0.77 -15.88
C LEU A 62 1.65 0.25 -16.01
N ALA A 63 2.20 0.24 -17.22
CA ALA A 63 3.58 -0.16 -17.48
C ALA A 63 4.61 0.94 -17.18
N ASP A 64 4.19 2.21 -17.10
CA ASP A 64 5.06 3.34 -16.76
C ASP A 64 5.51 3.22 -15.29
N PRO A 65 6.81 3.00 -15.00
CA PRO A 65 7.31 2.81 -13.64
C PRO A 65 7.18 4.06 -12.76
N HIS A 66 6.91 5.23 -13.35
CA HIS A 66 6.70 6.47 -12.62
C HIS A 66 5.25 6.66 -12.19
N VAL A 67 4.27 6.02 -12.83
CA VAL A 67 2.85 6.14 -12.48
C VAL A 67 2.55 5.38 -11.19
N THR A 68 1.91 6.06 -10.24
CA THR A 68 1.47 5.46 -8.97
C THR A 68 -0.03 5.26 -8.91
N ASP A 69 -0.79 6.14 -9.57
CA ASP A 69 -2.24 6.15 -9.53
C ASP A 69 -2.80 6.50 -10.92
N ILE A 70 -3.89 5.85 -11.31
CA ILE A 70 -4.66 6.15 -12.53
C ILE A 70 -6.13 6.26 -12.13
N LEU A 71 -6.74 7.41 -12.40
CA LEU A 71 -8.14 7.69 -12.07
C LEU A 71 -8.94 7.95 -13.36
N VAL A 72 -9.92 7.11 -13.63
CA VAL A 72 -10.87 7.30 -14.74
C VAL A 72 -12.17 7.82 -14.16
N ASN A 73 -12.48 9.09 -14.41
CA ASN A 73 -13.70 9.74 -13.91
C ASN A 73 -14.79 9.88 -14.99
N ALA A 74 -14.40 9.77 -16.26
CA ALA A 74 -15.27 9.75 -17.43
C ALA A 74 -14.46 9.28 -18.66
N PRO A 75 -15.10 9.00 -19.81
CA PRO A 75 -14.39 8.55 -21.01
C PRO A 75 -13.30 9.51 -21.48
N ASP A 76 -13.48 10.81 -21.27
CA ASP A 76 -12.56 11.87 -21.65
C ASP A 76 -11.76 12.46 -20.47
N ARG A 77 -11.94 11.94 -19.25
CA ARG A 77 -11.33 12.45 -18.01
C ARG A 77 -10.56 11.35 -17.31
N VAL A 78 -9.35 11.10 -17.80
CA VAL A 78 -8.35 10.24 -17.17
C VAL A 78 -7.28 11.09 -16.50
N TRP A 79 -6.95 10.78 -15.25
CA TRP A 79 -5.92 11.43 -14.46
C TRP A 79 -4.88 10.41 -14.02
N ILE A 80 -3.66 10.87 -13.82
CA ILE A 80 -2.53 10.07 -13.35
C ILE A 80 -1.73 10.83 -12.29
N ASP A 81 -1.12 10.12 -11.35
CA ASP A 81 -0.13 10.68 -10.42
C ASP A 81 1.22 9.98 -10.64
N ARG A 82 2.30 10.76 -10.72
CA ARG A 82 3.70 10.26 -10.76
C ARG A 82 4.49 10.55 -9.49
N GLY A 83 3.78 10.80 -8.39
CA GLY A 83 4.33 11.24 -7.10
C GLY A 83 4.42 12.76 -6.93
N ARG A 84 3.95 13.55 -7.91
CA ARG A 84 3.96 15.03 -7.86
C ARG A 84 2.56 15.63 -7.73
N GLY A 85 1.52 14.79 -7.67
CA GLY A 85 0.12 15.20 -7.71
C GLY A 85 -0.56 14.76 -9.00
N LEU A 86 -1.88 14.95 -9.04
CA LEU A 86 -2.71 14.52 -10.18
C LEU A 86 -2.54 15.45 -11.39
N GLU A 87 -2.31 14.84 -12.54
CA GLU A 87 -2.27 15.50 -13.85
C GLU A 87 -3.20 14.79 -14.84
N ARG A 88 -3.66 15.50 -15.88
CA ARG A 88 -4.57 14.95 -16.88
C ARG A 88 -3.78 14.13 -17.90
N SER A 89 -4.28 12.95 -18.21
CA SER A 89 -3.74 12.06 -19.25
C SER A 89 -4.39 12.33 -20.61
N ASP A 90 -3.67 12.01 -21.69
CA ASP A 90 -4.20 12.02 -23.05
C ASP A 90 -5.05 10.77 -23.38
N VAL A 91 -5.05 9.77 -22.50
CA VAL A 91 -5.85 8.56 -22.69
C VAL A 91 -7.34 8.88 -22.67
N ARG A 92 -8.07 8.34 -23.64
CA ARG A 92 -9.52 8.49 -23.80
C ARG A 92 -10.17 7.15 -24.11
N PHE A 93 -11.41 7.00 -23.68
CA PHE A 93 -12.31 5.91 -24.03
C PHE A 93 -13.35 6.39 -25.04
N SER A 94 -13.90 5.47 -25.83
CA SER A 94 -14.93 5.79 -26.84
C SER A 94 -16.20 6.36 -26.20
N ASP A 95 -16.62 5.77 -25.08
CA ASP A 95 -17.88 6.07 -24.42
C ASP A 95 -17.92 5.50 -22.99
N THR A 96 -18.98 5.82 -22.26
CA THR A 96 -19.25 5.34 -20.90
C THR A 96 -19.37 3.80 -20.83
N ALA A 97 -19.87 3.15 -21.87
CA ALA A 97 -19.99 1.69 -21.91
C ALA A 97 -18.61 1.02 -22.04
N ALA A 98 -17.64 1.63 -22.71
CA ALA A 98 -16.27 1.16 -22.78
C ALA A 98 -15.60 1.17 -21.40
N VAL A 99 -15.81 2.23 -20.63
CA VAL A 99 -15.32 2.32 -19.23
C VAL A 99 -15.98 1.24 -18.37
N ARG A 100 -17.30 1.03 -18.48
CA ARG A 100 -18.00 -0.07 -17.79
C ARG A 100 -17.40 -1.43 -18.16
N ARG A 101 -17.25 -1.72 -19.45
CA ARG A 101 -16.69 -3.00 -19.93
C ARG A 101 -15.29 -3.23 -19.37
N LEU A 102 -14.45 -2.18 -19.31
CA LEU A 102 -13.12 -2.29 -18.69
C LEU A 102 -13.22 -2.62 -17.21
N ALA A 103 -14.02 -1.88 -16.43
CA ALA A 103 -14.18 -2.12 -15.00
C ALA A 103 -14.65 -3.56 -14.71
N GLN A 104 -15.62 -4.06 -15.47
CA GLN A 104 -16.16 -5.42 -15.31
C GLN A 104 -15.15 -6.51 -15.68
N ARG A 105 -14.36 -6.31 -16.75
CA ARG A 105 -13.26 -7.22 -17.10
C ARG A 105 -12.21 -7.26 -15.99
N LEU A 106 -11.72 -6.11 -15.54
CA LEU A 106 -10.72 -6.02 -14.47
C LEU A 106 -11.21 -6.67 -13.17
N ALA A 107 -12.49 -6.46 -12.81
CA ALA A 107 -13.10 -7.12 -11.66
C ALA A 107 -13.11 -8.65 -11.83
N THR A 108 -13.48 -9.13 -13.02
CA THR A 108 -13.56 -10.56 -13.35
C THR A 108 -12.17 -11.22 -13.30
N THR A 109 -11.14 -10.56 -13.86
CA THR A 109 -9.74 -11.00 -13.77
C THR A 109 -9.27 -11.12 -12.31
N ALA A 110 -9.80 -10.27 -11.43
CA ALA A 110 -9.53 -10.33 -9.98
C ALA A 110 -10.47 -11.28 -9.21
N GLY A 111 -11.28 -12.09 -9.88
CA GLY A 111 -12.23 -13.02 -9.25
C GLY A 111 -13.36 -12.32 -8.49
N ARG A 112 -13.72 -11.11 -8.90
CA ARG A 112 -14.80 -10.29 -8.30
C ARG A 112 -15.91 -10.02 -9.31
N ARG A 113 -17.10 -9.75 -8.77
CA ARG A 113 -18.30 -9.43 -9.54
C ARG A 113 -18.57 -7.92 -9.46
N LEU A 114 -18.83 -7.31 -10.61
CA LEU A 114 -19.20 -5.90 -10.75
C LEU A 114 -20.34 -5.78 -11.77
N ASP A 115 -21.53 -5.41 -11.32
CA ASP A 115 -22.72 -5.27 -12.15
C ASP A 115 -23.79 -4.39 -11.47
N ASP A 116 -24.99 -4.32 -12.02
CA ASP A 116 -26.06 -3.48 -11.49
C ASP A 116 -26.56 -3.91 -10.10
N ALA A 117 -26.35 -5.18 -9.71
CA ALA A 117 -26.69 -5.68 -8.38
C ALA A 117 -25.54 -5.44 -7.38
N ARG A 118 -24.29 -5.42 -7.85
CA ARG A 118 -23.10 -5.04 -7.07
C ARG A 118 -22.37 -3.89 -7.77
N PRO A 119 -22.84 -2.64 -7.57
CA PRO A 119 -22.39 -1.49 -8.36
C PRO A 119 -21.04 -0.91 -7.91
N TRP A 120 -20.30 -1.58 -7.02
CA TRP A 120 -18.91 -1.26 -6.74
C TRP A 120 -18.09 -2.52 -6.45
N VAL A 121 -16.78 -2.39 -6.59
CA VAL A 121 -15.83 -3.47 -6.29
C VAL A 121 -14.51 -2.92 -5.80
N ASP A 122 -13.94 -3.61 -4.80
CA ASP A 122 -12.55 -3.49 -4.40
C ASP A 122 -11.84 -4.81 -4.73
N ALA A 123 -10.76 -4.74 -5.50
CA ALA A 123 -10.09 -5.91 -6.02
C ALA A 123 -8.60 -5.69 -6.21
N ARG A 124 -7.89 -6.81 -6.43
CA ARG A 124 -6.46 -6.82 -6.73
C ARG A 124 -6.23 -7.56 -8.03
N LEU A 125 -5.60 -6.87 -8.97
CA LEU A 125 -5.21 -7.44 -10.26
C LEU A 125 -4.02 -8.39 -10.10
N PRO A 126 -3.76 -9.29 -11.07
CA PRO A 126 -2.68 -10.28 -10.99
C PRO A 126 -1.28 -9.67 -10.81
N ASP A 127 -1.06 -8.48 -11.34
CA ASP A 127 0.18 -7.69 -11.18
C ASP A 127 0.31 -7.06 -9.78
N GLY A 128 -0.72 -7.18 -8.95
CA GLY A 128 -0.81 -6.61 -7.62
C GLY A 128 -1.49 -5.24 -7.56
N THR A 129 -1.77 -4.60 -8.70
CA THR A 129 -2.45 -3.29 -8.78
C THR A 129 -3.81 -3.37 -8.09
N ARG A 130 -4.11 -2.35 -7.27
CA ARG A 130 -5.42 -2.25 -6.61
C ARG A 130 -6.41 -1.59 -7.53
N LEU A 131 -7.59 -2.17 -7.63
CA LEU A 131 -8.73 -1.65 -8.36
C LEU A 131 -9.83 -1.29 -7.37
N HIS A 132 -10.30 -0.05 -7.44
CA HIS A 132 -11.63 0.32 -7.00
C HIS A 132 -12.44 0.74 -8.22
N ALA A 133 -13.68 0.26 -8.35
CA ALA A 133 -14.58 0.74 -9.41
C ALA A 133 -16.00 0.90 -8.90
N VAL A 134 -16.72 1.87 -9.46
CA VAL A 134 -18.10 2.21 -9.11
C VAL A 134 -18.90 2.43 -10.39
N LEU A 135 -20.11 1.86 -10.46
CA LEU A 135 -21.04 1.96 -11.58
C LEU A 135 -22.20 2.91 -11.27
N PRO A 136 -22.81 3.55 -12.29
CA PRO A 136 -24.11 4.19 -12.14
C PRO A 136 -25.18 3.19 -11.64
N PRO A 137 -26.16 3.63 -10.84
CA PRO A 137 -26.41 5.03 -10.46
C PRO A 137 -25.66 5.50 -9.20
N VAL A 138 -24.82 4.66 -8.56
CA VAL A 138 -24.09 5.04 -7.34
C VAL A 138 -23.14 6.22 -7.61
N VAL A 139 -22.48 6.19 -8.77
CA VAL A 139 -21.81 7.38 -9.32
C VAL A 139 -22.69 8.03 -10.39
N VAL A 140 -22.76 9.35 -10.37
CA VAL A 140 -23.56 10.12 -11.34
C VAL A 140 -22.79 10.25 -12.66
N GLY A 141 -23.44 9.86 -13.77
CA GLY A 141 -22.96 10.10 -15.12
C GLY A 141 -22.19 8.93 -15.75
N SER A 142 -20.99 8.61 -15.25
CA SER A 142 -20.12 7.59 -15.85
C SER A 142 -19.49 6.69 -14.78
N PRO A 143 -19.23 5.40 -15.06
CA PRO A 143 -18.44 4.56 -14.18
C PRO A 143 -17.09 5.20 -13.86
N CYS A 144 -16.66 5.07 -12.61
CA CYS A 144 -15.36 5.53 -12.17
C CYS A 144 -14.45 4.35 -11.83
N LEU A 145 -13.16 4.47 -12.15
CA LEU A 145 -12.13 3.52 -11.75
C LEU A 145 -10.99 4.27 -11.06
N SER A 146 -10.48 3.70 -9.98
CA SER A 146 -9.24 4.11 -9.31
C SER A 146 -8.29 2.92 -9.29
N LEU A 147 -7.19 3.03 -10.01
CA LEU A 147 -6.12 2.04 -10.03
C LEU A 147 -4.93 2.59 -9.25
N ARG A 148 -4.45 1.83 -8.27
CA ARG A 148 -3.22 2.17 -7.53
C ARG A 148 -2.18 1.11 -7.80
N VAL A 149 -1.16 1.50 -8.56
CA VAL A 149 -0.11 0.62 -9.05
C VAL A 149 0.79 0.23 -7.88
N VAL A 150 1.05 -1.07 -7.74
CA VAL A 150 1.99 -1.56 -6.73
C VAL A 150 3.39 -1.43 -7.30
N ARG A 151 4.26 -0.69 -6.60
CA ARG A 151 5.66 -0.57 -6.99
C ARG A 151 6.37 -1.93 -6.86
N ALA A 152 7.19 -2.25 -7.84
CA ALA A 152 7.87 -3.54 -7.95
C ALA A 152 8.92 -3.77 -6.84
N ARG A 153 9.56 -2.72 -6.32
CA ARG A 153 10.55 -2.82 -5.23
C ARG A 153 10.40 -1.71 -4.19
N ALA A 154 10.84 -2.00 -2.97
CA ALA A 154 11.02 -0.98 -1.94
C ALA A 154 12.14 0.00 -2.32
N PHE A 155 12.04 1.22 -1.80
CA PHE A 155 13.15 2.17 -1.83
C PHE A 155 14.25 1.67 -0.89
N THR A 156 15.49 1.82 -1.31
CA THR A 156 16.63 1.73 -0.40
C THR A 156 16.68 2.96 0.49
N LEU A 157 17.37 2.86 1.62
CA LEU A 157 17.55 4.00 2.52
C LEU A 157 18.31 5.15 1.83
N GLY A 158 19.29 4.82 0.97
CA GLY A 158 20.03 5.79 0.18
C GLY A 158 19.15 6.56 -0.80
N GLU A 159 18.20 5.88 -1.46
CA GLU A 159 17.24 6.55 -2.35
C GLU A 159 16.30 7.49 -1.59
N LEU A 160 15.88 7.12 -0.36
CA LEU A 160 15.08 8.01 0.49
C LEU A 160 15.87 9.24 0.95
N VAL A 161 17.18 9.07 1.20
CA VAL A 161 18.08 10.20 1.50
C VAL A 161 18.26 11.10 0.28
N ALA A 162 18.47 10.52 -0.91
CA ALA A 162 18.59 11.27 -2.16
C ALA A 162 17.30 12.04 -2.50
N ALA A 163 16.13 11.45 -2.23
CA ALA A 163 14.83 12.12 -2.35
C ALA A 163 14.61 13.19 -1.26
N GLY A 164 15.47 13.23 -0.24
CA GLY A 164 15.37 14.04 0.99
C GLY A 164 14.08 13.80 1.76
N THR A 165 13.61 12.55 1.77
CA THR A 165 12.61 12.09 2.73
C THR A 165 13.20 12.07 4.14
N LEU A 166 14.49 11.82 4.25
CA LEU A 166 15.25 11.97 5.49
C LEU A 166 16.70 12.38 5.15
N ASP A 167 17.45 12.85 6.13
CA ASP A 167 18.88 13.11 5.99
C ASP A 167 19.72 11.93 6.51
N THR A 168 21.03 12.00 6.32
CA THR A 168 21.98 10.96 6.73
C THR A 168 21.98 10.73 8.24
N GLU A 169 21.81 11.79 9.06
CA GLU A 169 21.75 11.65 10.52
C GLU A 169 20.49 10.88 10.94
N THR A 170 19.32 11.22 10.38
CA THR A 170 18.08 10.45 10.60
C THR A 170 18.24 9.01 10.13
N ALA A 171 18.89 8.79 8.99
CA ALA A 171 19.10 7.45 8.43
C ALA A 171 19.92 6.57 9.39
N ALA A 172 21.00 7.12 9.94
CA ALA A 172 21.84 6.45 10.92
C ALA A 172 21.08 6.16 12.21
N LEU A 173 20.27 7.11 12.69
CA LEU A 173 19.45 6.93 13.88
C LEU A 173 18.39 5.84 13.69
N LEU A 174 17.69 5.82 12.55
CA LEU A 174 16.70 4.78 12.26
C LEU A 174 17.36 3.39 12.17
N ARG A 175 18.61 3.29 11.68
CA ARG A 175 19.40 2.06 11.77
C ARG A 175 19.66 1.67 13.22
N ALA A 176 20.11 2.61 14.06
CA ALA A 176 20.32 2.34 15.48
C ALA A 176 19.04 1.87 16.21
N VAL A 177 17.86 2.39 15.83
CA VAL A 177 16.56 1.91 16.34
C VAL A 177 16.29 0.46 15.91
N LEU A 178 16.65 0.07 14.69
CA LEU A 178 16.53 -1.30 14.19
C LEU A 178 17.50 -2.25 14.87
N ASP A 179 18.78 -1.86 14.96
CA ASP A 179 19.86 -2.65 15.56
C ASP A 179 19.58 -2.93 17.03
N ALA A 180 19.05 -1.93 17.75
CA ALA A 180 18.62 -2.05 19.14
C ALA A 180 17.28 -2.79 19.32
N ARG A 181 16.68 -3.30 18.23
CA ARG A 181 15.39 -4.00 18.21
C ARG A 181 14.29 -3.24 18.96
N LEU A 182 14.30 -1.91 18.86
CA LEU A 182 13.27 -1.09 19.49
C LEU A 182 11.95 -1.23 18.71
N SER A 183 10.86 -1.37 19.43
CA SER A 183 9.52 -1.26 18.85
C SER A 183 9.25 0.17 18.42
N PHE A 184 8.75 0.35 17.20
CA PHE A 184 8.48 1.68 16.67
C PHE A 184 7.20 1.74 15.83
N MET A 185 6.63 2.94 15.75
CA MET A 185 5.43 3.22 14.99
C MET A 185 5.70 4.37 14.03
N ILE A 186 5.28 4.22 12.78
CA ILE A 186 5.36 5.29 11.79
C ILE A 186 4.00 5.98 11.67
N SER A 187 3.95 7.27 11.96
CA SER A 187 2.72 8.06 11.90
C SER A 187 2.74 9.11 10.80
N GLY A 188 1.57 9.64 10.44
CA GLY A 188 1.42 10.67 9.41
C GLY A 188 0.12 10.57 8.61
N GLY A 189 -0.16 11.63 7.85
CA GLY A 189 -1.35 11.71 7.01
C GLY A 189 -1.39 10.72 5.83
N THR A 190 -2.52 10.66 5.14
CA THR A 190 -2.65 9.91 3.89
C THR A 190 -1.63 10.39 2.85
N GLY A 191 -0.93 9.43 2.21
CA GLY A 191 0.06 9.75 1.17
C GLY A 191 1.37 10.38 1.67
N SER A 192 1.62 10.44 2.99
CA SER A 192 2.88 10.95 3.56
C SER A 192 4.09 10.01 3.34
N GLY A 193 3.84 8.76 2.93
CA GLY A 193 4.90 7.78 2.65
C GLY A 193 5.21 6.81 3.79
N LYS A 194 4.33 6.66 4.80
CA LYS A 194 4.50 5.73 5.93
C LYS A 194 4.91 4.32 5.50
N THR A 195 4.11 3.71 4.63
CA THR A 195 4.32 2.36 4.10
C THR A 195 5.63 2.25 3.32
N THR A 196 6.02 3.31 2.59
CA THR A 196 7.29 3.36 1.86
C THR A 196 8.48 3.35 2.81
N LEU A 197 8.46 4.19 3.85
CA LEU A 197 9.53 4.21 4.84
C LEU A 197 9.57 2.88 5.61
N LEU A 198 8.42 2.36 6.03
CA LEU A 198 8.35 1.08 6.74
C LEU A 198 8.95 -0.05 5.89
N SER A 199 8.56 -0.16 4.62
CA SER A 199 9.08 -1.18 3.71
C SER A 199 10.59 -1.08 3.49
N CYS A 200 11.13 0.14 3.47
CA CYS A 200 12.57 0.38 3.39
C CYS A 200 13.28 -0.09 4.66
N LEU A 201 12.81 0.32 5.84
CA LEU A 201 13.40 -0.04 7.12
C LEU A 201 13.37 -1.56 7.37
N LEU A 202 12.29 -2.24 6.97
CA LEU A 202 12.18 -3.69 7.08
C LEU A 202 13.18 -4.44 6.18
N GLY A 203 13.63 -3.84 5.08
CA GLY A 203 14.70 -4.39 4.25
C GLY A 203 16.10 -4.27 4.87
N LEU A 204 16.24 -3.47 5.94
CA LEU A 204 17.50 -3.31 6.67
C LEU A 204 17.60 -4.20 7.92
N VAL A 205 16.52 -4.90 8.26
CA VAL A 205 16.50 -5.86 9.38
C VAL A 205 17.47 -7.00 9.08
N ASP A 206 18.05 -7.59 10.13
CA ASP A 206 18.93 -8.75 10.03
C ASP A 206 18.33 -9.83 9.12
N PRO A 207 19.01 -10.24 8.02
CA PRO A 207 18.55 -11.28 7.10
C PRO A 207 18.14 -12.61 7.75
N ALA A 208 18.66 -12.92 8.95
CA ALA A 208 18.30 -14.11 9.71
C ALA A 208 16.90 -14.00 10.38
N ALA A 209 16.42 -12.78 10.63
CA ALA A 209 15.16 -12.54 11.33
C ALA A 209 13.95 -12.87 10.45
N ARG A 210 12.98 -13.58 11.01
CA ARG A 210 11.70 -13.87 10.38
C ARG A 210 10.72 -12.72 10.59
N ILE A 211 10.33 -12.08 9.50
CA ILE A 211 9.36 -10.98 9.50
C ILE A 211 7.98 -11.53 9.10
N VAL A 212 6.96 -11.31 9.94
CA VAL A 212 5.57 -11.63 9.57
C VAL A 212 4.77 -10.34 9.47
N LEU A 213 4.31 -10.04 8.25
CA LEU A 213 3.51 -8.86 7.91
C LEU A 213 2.03 -9.22 7.94
N ALA A 214 1.23 -8.47 8.68
CA ALA A 214 -0.23 -8.52 8.63
C ALA A 214 -0.75 -7.21 8.02
N GLU A 215 -1.43 -7.31 6.88
CA GLU A 215 -1.90 -6.15 6.12
C GLU A 215 -3.36 -6.35 5.69
N ASP A 216 -4.12 -5.27 5.62
CA ASP A 216 -5.46 -5.34 5.04
C ASP A 216 -5.42 -5.57 3.54
N SER A 217 -4.45 -4.91 2.91
CA SER A 217 -4.14 -5.08 1.52
C SER A 217 -2.64 -5.10 1.43
N ALA A 218 -2.08 -6.14 0.82
CA ALA A 218 -0.68 -6.47 1.02
C ALA A 218 0.21 -5.50 0.21
N GLU A 219 0.69 -4.43 0.84
CA GLU A 219 1.30 -3.23 0.25
C GLU A 219 2.81 -3.25 0.44
N LEU A 220 3.27 -3.68 1.62
CA LEU A 220 4.67 -3.80 1.98
C LEU A 220 5.38 -4.88 1.15
N ARG A 221 6.54 -4.53 0.60
CA ARG A 221 7.44 -5.40 -0.18
C ARG A 221 8.89 -5.12 0.23
N PRO A 222 9.27 -5.36 1.50
CA PRO A 222 10.66 -5.17 1.91
C PRO A 222 11.58 -6.10 1.14
N ASP A 223 12.75 -5.60 0.77
CA ASP A 223 13.82 -6.40 0.18
C ASP A 223 14.53 -7.18 1.29
N HIS A 224 13.93 -8.30 1.69
CA HIS A 224 14.39 -9.11 2.82
C HIS A 224 14.11 -10.60 2.55
N PRO A 225 15.07 -11.51 2.80
CA PRO A 225 14.96 -12.91 2.37
C PRO A 225 13.90 -13.72 3.13
N HIS A 226 13.58 -13.36 4.37
CA HIS A 226 12.71 -14.15 5.25
C HIS A 226 11.42 -13.41 5.67
N VAL A 227 10.55 -13.13 4.69
CA VAL A 227 9.30 -12.37 4.89
C VAL A 227 8.08 -13.24 4.61
N VAL A 228 7.15 -13.30 5.55
CA VAL A 228 5.82 -13.88 5.37
C VAL A 228 4.78 -12.78 5.36
N ARG A 229 3.86 -12.85 4.39
CA ARG A 229 2.91 -11.77 4.11
C ARG A 229 1.49 -12.32 4.24
N LEU A 230 0.75 -11.80 5.22
CA LEU A 230 -0.64 -12.13 5.50
C LEU A 230 -1.52 -10.98 5.03
N GLU A 231 -2.62 -11.31 4.36
CA GLU A 231 -3.58 -10.35 3.81
C GLU A 231 -4.98 -10.65 4.31
N THR A 232 -5.75 -9.60 4.62
CA THR A 232 -7.14 -9.81 5.07
C THR A 232 -8.00 -10.36 3.94
N ARG A 233 -9.10 -11.02 4.32
CA ARG A 233 -10.05 -11.55 3.35
C ARG A 233 -11.45 -11.02 3.69
N PRO A 234 -12.13 -10.32 2.78
CA PRO A 234 -13.53 -9.97 2.99
C PRO A 234 -14.38 -11.25 3.05
N ALA A 235 -15.57 -11.15 3.65
CA ALA A 235 -16.54 -12.23 3.60
C ALA A 235 -16.91 -12.61 2.16
N ASN A 236 -17.29 -13.87 1.95
CA ASN A 236 -17.87 -14.32 0.69
C ASN A 236 -19.26 -13.69 0.47
N GLN A 237 -19.93 -14.07 -0.63
CA GLN A 237 -21.24 -13.50 -0.95
C GLN A 237 -22.33 -13.82 0.08
N GLU A 238 -22.15 -14.88 0.87
CA GLU A 238 -23.05 -15.35 1.93
C GLU A 238 -22.68 -14.76 3.30
N GLY A 239 -21.70 -13.85 3.37
CA GLY A 239 -21.24 -13.26 4.62
C GLY A 239 -20.29 -14.14 5.43
N ALA A 240 -19.89 -15.30 4.90
CA ALA A 240 -19.02 -16.26 5.59
C ALA A 240 -17.53 -16.08 5.24
N GLY A 241 -16.65 -16.53 6.13
CA GLY A 241 -15.22 -16.65 5.85
C GLY A 241 -14.45 -15.33 5.83
N GLN A 242 -14.95 -14.27 6.47
CA GLN A 242 -14.15 -13.07 6.71
C GLN A 242 -12.91 -13.41 7.54
N VAL A 243 -11.77 -12.83 7.17
CA VAL A 243 -10.52 -12.86 7.95
C VAL A 243 -10.12 -11.43 8.20
N THR A 244 -10.19 -11.00 9.45
CA THR A 244 -9.90 -9.62 9.86
C THR A 244 -8.41 -9.42 10.13
N LEU A 245 -7.96 -8.16 10.17
CA LEU A 245 -6.57 -7.85 10.53
C LEU A 245 -6.21 -8.37 11.93
N ARG A 246 -7.16 -8.31 12.86
CA ARG A 246 -7.03 -8.88 14.19
C ARG A 246 -6.78 -10.39 14.17
N ASP A 247 -7.49 -11.12 13.30
CA ASP A 247 -7.26 -12.56 13.10
C ASP A 247 -5.84 -12.81 12.57
N LEU A 248 -5.39 -12.02 11.60
CA LEU A 248 -4.04 -12.14 11.06
C LEU A 248 -2.97 -11.91 12.12
N VAL A 249 -3.10 -10.90 12.97
CA VAL A 249 -2.15 -10.63 14.06
C VAL A 249 -2.08 -11.82 15.00
N ARG A 250 -3.23 -12.40 15.39
CA ARG A 250 -3.28 -13.60 16.25
C ARG A 250 -2.65 -14.83 15.60
N GLN A 251 -2.83 -15.00 14.28
CA GLN A 251 -2.20 -16.11 13.57
C GLN A 251 -0.70 -15.88 13.39
N ALA A 252 -0.28 -14.65 13.09
CA ALA A 252 1.13 -14.28 12.95
C ALA A 252 1.95 -14.66 14.19
N LEU A 253 1.40 -14.44 15.39
CA LEU A 253 2.03 -14.83 16.66
C LEU A 253 2.32 -16.33 16.79
N ARG A 254 1.59 -17.19 16.08
CA ARG A 254 1.81 -18.64 16.06
C ARG A 254 2.84 -19.08 15.02
N MET A 255 3.34 -18.15 14.21
CA MET A 255 4.26 -18.42 13.11
C MET A 255 5.73 -18.21 13.49
N ARG A 256 6.03 -18.12 14.79
CA ARG A 256 7.35 -17.81 15.36
C ARG A 256 8.00 -16.58 14.69
N PRO A 257 7.34 -15.41 14.69
CA PRO A 257 7.96 -14.20 14.13
C PRO A 257 9.08 -13.72 15.06
N ASP A 258 10.24 -13.39 14.49
CA ASP A 258 11.23 -12.57 15.20
C ASP A 258 10.78 -11.10 15.22
N ARG A 259 10.02 -10.68 14.19
CA ARG A 259 9.39 -9.36 14.12
C ARG A 259 7.96 -9.44 13.59
N LEU A 260 7.00 -8.99 14.39
CA LEU A 260 5.61 -8.79 13.97
C LEU A 260 5.45 -7.39 13.37
N VAL A 261 4.83 -7.30 12.20
CA VAL A 261 4.53 -6.01 11.56
C VAL A 261 3.05 -5.92 11.22
N VAL A 262 2.43 -4.81 11.60
CA VAL A 262 1.07 -4.47 11.16
C VAL A 262 1.14 -3.32 10.17
N GLY A 263 0.63 -3.53 8.96
CA GLY A 263 0.71 -2.55 7.86
C GLY A 263 0.17 -1.18 8.26
N GLU A 264 -1.06 -1.13 8.79
CA GLU A 264 -1.65 0.07 9.37
C GLU A 264 -2.64 -0.31 10.47
N VAL A 265 -2.50 0.28 11.65
CA VAL A 265 -3.43 0.06 12.78
C VAL A 265 -4.62 1.01 12.64
N ARG A 266 -5.81 0.43 12.56
CA ARG A 266 -7.07 1.09 12.26
C ARG A 266 -8.25 0.63 13.11
N GLY A 267 -8.08 -0.39 13.94
CA GLY A 267 -9.14 -0.93 14.78
C GLY A 267 -8.65 -1.85 15.90
N ALA A 268 -9.45 -2.89 16.16
CA ALA A 268 -9.33 -3.76 17.33
C ALA A 268 -8.03 -4.60 17.37
N GLU A 269 -7.32 -4.74 16.25
CA GLU A 269 -6.00 -5.37 16.20
C GLU A 269 -4.95 -4.66 17.06
N VAL A 270 -5.18 -3.40 17.47
CA VAL A 270 -4.29 -2.66 18.37
C VAL A 270 -4.05 -3.40 19.68
N LEU A 271 -5.06 -4.09 20.22
CA LEU A 271 -4.93 -4.87 21.46
C LEU A 271 -3.96 -6.04 21.27
N ASP A 272 -4.16 -6.84 20.22
CA ASP A 272 -3.32 -8.00 19.95
C ASP A 272 -1.89 -7.57 19.56
N LEU A 273 -1.74 -6.43 18.87
CA LEU A 273 -0.44 -5.84 18.56
C LEU A 273 0.30 -5.38 19.82
N LEU A 274 -0.31 -4.56 20.67
CA LEU A 274 0.34 -4.10 21.91
C LEU A 274 0.66 -5.28 22.84
N GLY A 275 -0.23 -6.27 22.93
CA GLY A 275 0.04 -7.53 23.64
C GLY A 275 1.23 -8.29 23.07
N ALA A 276 1.36 -8.38 21.74
CA ALA A 276 2.49 -9.03 21.08
C ALA A 276 3.83 -8.36 21.40
N LEU A 277 3.86 -7.02 21.30
CA LEU A 277 5.06 -6.22 21.58
C LEU A 277 5.51 -6.35 23.04
N ASN A 278 4.58 -6.58 23.98
CA ASN A 278 4.87 -6.81 25.39
C ASN A 278 5.36 -8.24 25.71
N THR A 279 5.17 -9.21 24.81
CA THR A 279 5.36 -10.64 25.10
C THR A 279 6.52 -11.27 24.32
N GLY A 280 7.57 -10.49 24.05
CA GLY A 280 8.82 -11.00 23.47
C GLY A 280 8.92 -10.90 21.94
N HIS A 281 8.06 -10.12 21.28
CA HIS A 281 8.21 -9.77 19.87
C HIS A 281 8.93 -8.43 19.72
N GLU A 282 10.18 -8.42 20.14
CA GLU A 282 11.04 -7.24 20.08
C GLU A 282 11.16 -6.70 18.66
N GLY A 283 11.32 -5.38 18.56
CA GLY A 283 11.39 -4.70 17.27
C GLY A 283 10.07 -4.66 16.49
N GLY A 284 8.97 -5.25 16.96
CA GLY A 284 7.71 -5.18 16.23
C GLY A 284 7.30 -3.73 15.92
N CYS A 285 6.71 -3.51 14.75
CA CYS A 285 6.45 -2.17 14.24
C CYS A 285 5.18 -2.07 13.41
N CYS A 286 4.65 -0.86 13.27
CA CYS A 286 3.43 -0.65 12.49
C CYS A 286 3.34 0.78 11.95
N THR A 287 2.32 1.05 11.15
CA THR A 287 1.93 2.43 10.82
C THR A 287 0.60 2.83 11.44
N VAL A 288 0.37 4.13 11.62
CA VAL A 288 -0.92 4.69 12.05
C VAL A 288 -1.17 6.02 11.36
N HIS A 289 -2.44 6.34 11.07
CA HIS A 289 -2.80 7.68 10.66
C HIS A 289 -2.87 8.63 11.87
N ALA A 290 -2.05 9.68 11.87
CA ALA A 290 -2.10 10.77 12.84
C ALA A 290 -1.64 12.08 12.17
N ASN A 291 -2.17 13.21 12.64
CA ASN A 291 -1.85 14.54 12.09
C ASN A 291 -0.57 15.12 12.71
N ALA A 292 -0.27 14.76 13.96
CA ALA A 292 0.99 15.03 14.63
C ALA A 292 1.49 13.79 15.40
N ALA A 293 2.78 13.75 15.73
CA ALA A 293 3.35 12.70 16.56
C ALA A 293 2.72 12.67 17.97
N THR A 294 2.41 13.86 18.51
CA THR A 294 1.74 14.06 19.81
C THR A 294 0.32 13.52 19.86
N ASP A 295 -0.33 13.33 18.71
CA ASP A 295 -1.70 12.81 18.63
C ASP A 295 -1.74 11.28 18.68
N VAL A 296 -0.59 10.60 18.55
CA VAL A 296 -0.53 9.13 18.49
C VAL A 296 -1.15 8.47 19.74
N PRO A 297 -0.84 8.88 20.98
CA PRO A 297 -1.47 8.29 22.16
C PRO A 297 -3.00 8.43 22.14
N ALA A 298 -3.53 9.62 21.83
CA ALA A 298 -4.97 9.84 21.72
C ALA A 298 -5.63 9.03 20.58
N ARG A 299 -4.91 8.85 19.46
CA ARG A 299 -5.37 7.98 18.37
C ARG A 299 -5.46 6.53 18.83
N LEU A 300 -4.46 6.03 19.56
CA LEU A 300 -4.49 4.68 20.12
C LEU A 300 -5.58 4.55 21.19
N GLU A 301 -5.88 5.58 21.98
CA GLU A 301 -7.02 5.63 22.90
C GLU A 301 -8.34 5.37 22.18
N ALA A 302 -8.58 6.09 21.07
CA ALA A 302 -9.79 5.90 20.28
C ALA A 302 -9.89 4.47 19.72
N LEU A 303 -8.80 3.94 19.18
CA LEU A 303 -8.77 2.57 18.64
C LEU A 303 -8.95 1.51 19.74
N GLY A 304 -8.25 1.67 20.87
CA GLY A 304 -8.33 0.76 22.02
C GLY A 304 -9.72 0.73 22.62
N SER A 305 -10.38 1.89 22.72
CA SER A 305 -11.76 2.01 23.20
C SER A 305 -12.73 1.18 22.36
N THR A 306 -12.61 1.21 21.02
CA THR A 306 -13.43 0.36 20.13
C THR A 306 -13.16 -1.15 20.32
N ALA A 307 -12.00 -1.51 20.88
CA ALA A 307 -11.61 -2.87 21.20
C ALA A 307 -12.00 -3.32 22.63
N GLY A 308 -12.63 -2.44 23.41
CA GLY A 308 -13.03 -2.70 24.80
C GLY A 308 -11.91 -2.50 25.83
N LEU A 309 -10.80 -1.86 25.47
CA LEU A 309 -9.78 -1.42 26.43
C LEU A 309 -10.19 -0.11 27.08
N ASP A 310 -10.18 -0.07 28.41
CA ASP A 310 -10.20 1.21 29.10
C ASP A 310 -8.89 2.00 28.88
N ARG A 311 -8.97 3.30 29.13
CA ARG A 311 -7.85 4.22 28.90
C ARG A 311 -6.61 3.85 29.71
N ALA A 312 -6.76 3.46 30.97
CA ALA A 312 -5.63 3.15 31.84
C ALA A 312 -4.92 1.85 31.41
N ALA A 313 -5.69 0.83 31.05
CA ALA A 313 -5.20 -0.44 30.52
C ALA A 313 -4.45 -0.23 29.20
N LEU A 314 -4.99 0.59 28.29
CA LEU A 314 -4.29 0.93 27.05
C LEU A 314 -2.94 1.59 27.33
N HIS A 315 -2.91 2.64 28.17
CA HIS A 315 -1.67 3.36 28.47
C HIS A 315 -0.64 2.50 29.18
N SER A 316 -1.09 1.58 30.03
CA SER A 316 -0.24 0.57 30.64
C SER A 316 0.43 -0.32 29.57
N GLN A 317 -0.34 -0.82 28.60
CA GLN A 317 0.20 -1.62 27.51
C GLN A 317 1.11 -0.81 26.58
N LEU A 318 0.71 0.43 26.25
CA LEU A 318 1.43 1.31 25.33
C LEU A 318 2.82 1.67 25.88
N ALA A 319 2.92 2.00 27.17
CA ALA A 319 4.18 2.34 27.83
C ALA A 319 5.21 1.21 27.78
N ALA A 320 4.76 -0.04 27.82
CA ALA A 320 5.64 -1.20 27.76
C ALA A 320 5.90 -1.65 26.31
N ALA A 321 4.95 -1.43 25.40
CA ALA A 321 4.97 -1.99 24.06
C ALA A 321 5.75 -1.14 23.05
N LEU A 322 5.65 0.18 23.11
CA LEU A 322 6.13 1.08 22.04
C LEU A 322 7.22 2.01 22.54
N SER A 323 8.36 2.03 21.85
CA SER A 323 9.51 2.84 22.25
C SER A 323 9.60 4.17 21.49
N VAL A 324 9.35 4.14 20.18
CA VAL A 324 9.62 5.27 19.27
C VAL A 324 8.43 5.54 18.34
N VAL A 325 8.15 6.82 18.08
CA VAL A 325 7.26 7.28 17.00
C VAL A 325 8.07 8.05 15.97
N VAL A 326 7.97 7.65 14.70
CA VAL A 326 8.55 8.37 13.56
C VAL A 326 7.42 9.03 12.77
N HIS A 327 7.40 10.34 12.69
CA HIS A 327 6.30 11.08 12.08
C HIS A 327 6.67 11.63 10.70
N LEU A 328 5.84 11.33 9.69
CA LEU A 328 5.99 11.79 8.31
C LEU A 328 4.93 12.80 7.94
N VAL A 329 5.37 13.85 7.25
CA VAL A 329 4.52 14.87 6.65
C VAL A 329 4.69 14.89 5.13
N ARG A 330 3.64 15.33 4.43
CA ARG A 330 3.70 15.78 3.05
C ARG A 330 3.55 17.30 3.08
N ASP A 331 4.58 18.03 2.67
CA ASP A 331 4.51 19.49 2.69
C ASP A 331 3.72 20.08 1.52
N GLY A 332 3.54 21.41 1.52
CA GLY A 332 2.85 22.12 0.45
C GLY A 332 3.50 22.02 -0.93
N SER A 333 4.78 21.61 -1.01
CA SER A 333 5.46 21.31 -2.29
C SER A 333 5.20 19.87 -2.77
N GLY A 334 4.47 19.08 -1.99
CA GLY A 334 4.19 17.67 -2.25
C GLY A 334 5.30 16.73 -1.79
N ARG A 335 6.40 17.23 -1.21
CA ARG A 335 7.54 16.43 -0.75
C ARG A 335 7.20 15.72 0.55
N ARG A 336 7.52 14.43 0.59
CA ARG A 336 7.35 13.54 1.74
C ARG A 336 8.62 13.55 2.57
N ARG A 337 8.53 13.82 3.88
CA ARG A 337 9.69 13.80 4.78
C ARG A 337 9.37 13.34 6.19
N VAL A 338 10.38 12.82 6.88
CA VAL A 338 10.40 12.66 8.34
C VAL A 338 10.50 14.04 8.97
N ALA A 339 9.45 14.43 9.68
CA ALA A 339 9.37 15.71 10.38
C ALA A 339 9.87 15.60 11.82
N GLU A 340 9.51 14.51 12.50
CA GLU A 340 9.75 14.37 13.94
C GLU A 340 10.03 12.91 14.30
N ILE A 341 10.87 12.71 15.32
CA ILE A 341 11.06 11.43 16.00
C ILE A 341 10.83 11.67 17.49
N HIS A 342 9.91 10.92 18.07
CA HIS A 342 9.55 11.01 19.48
C HIS A 342 9.84 9.71 20.20
N VAL A 343 10.07 9.81 21.51
CA VAL A 343 10.06 8.68 22.44
C VAL A 343 8.77 8.70 23.26
N LEU A 344 8.33 7.54 23.73
CA LEU A 344 7.19 7.47 24.64
C LEU A 344 7.64 7.63 26.09
N ARG A 345 6.85 8.37 26.87
CA ARG A 345 7.06 8.59 28.29
C ARG A 345 5.76 8.46 29.06
N ARG A 346 5.80 7.71 30.15
CA ARG A 346 4.70 7.65 31.11
C ARG A 346 4.79 8.81 32.10
N GLY A 347 3.72 9.60 32.18
CA GLY A 347 3.56 10.70 33.11
C GLY A 347 3.20 10.23 34.53
N PRO A 348 3.23 11.13 35.53
CA PRO A 348 2.83 10.84 36.91
C PRO A 348 1.35 10.43 37.05
N ASP A 349 0.51 10.86 36.11
CA ASP A 349 -0.91 10.48 35.97
C ASP A 349 -1.11 9.06 35.42
N GLY A 350 -0.01 8.37 35.10
CA GLY A 350 -0.01 7.03 34.54
C GLY A 350 -0.31 6.98 33.04
N LEU A 351 -0.56 8.13 32.40
CA LEU A 351 -0.82 8.25 30.97
C LEU A 351 0.50 8.37 30.19
N VAL A 352 0.47 7.94 28.93
CA VAL A 352 1.62 8.00 28.02
C VAL A 352 1.48 9.19 27.10
N ALA A 353 2.53 9.99 27.04
CA ALA A 353 2.72 11.06 26.08
C ALA A 353 3.94 10.77 25.21
N THR A 354 4.04 11.44 24.07
CA THR A 354 5.25 11.45 23.26
C THR A 354 6.10 12.66 23.63
N GLU A 355 7.42 12.49 23.65
CA GLU A 355 8.39 13.54 23.91
C GLU A 355 9.33 13.66 22.69
N PRO A 356 9.47 14.85 22.08
CA PRO A 356 10.26 15.01 20.87
C PRO A 356 11.74 14.76 21.16
N ALA A 357 12.34 13.82 20.44
CA ALA A 357 13.77 13.53 20.47
C ALA A 357 14.49 14.24 19.32
N LEU A 358 13.88 14.28 18.14
CA LEU A 358 14.30 15.09 17.01
C LEU A 358 13.11 15.80 16.39
N VAL A 359 13.28 17.08 16.06
CA VAL A 359 12.27 17.88 15.36
C VAL A 359 12.96 18.61 14.22
N ARG A 360 12.35 18.57 13.04
CA ARG A 360 12.86 19.34 11.90
C ARG A 360 12.39 20.78 11.99
N ASP A 361 13.34 21.71 12.06
CA ASP A 361 13.10 23.15 12.05
C ASP A 361 12.55 23.62 10.68
N ALA A 362 12.06 24.86 10.63
CA ALA A 362 11.54 25.47 9.41
C ALA A 362 12.61 25.63 8.30
N ARG A 363 13.89 25.54 8.64
CA ARG A 363 15.03 25.58 7.71
C ARG A 363 15.44 24.19 7.24
N GLY A 364 14.72 23.15 7.67
CA GLY A 364 14.97 21.76 7.31
C GLY A 364 16.08 21.10 8.11
N ARG A 365 16.63 21.72 9.16
CA ARG A 365 17.65 21.11 10.04
C ARG A 365 16.96 20.36 11.18
N LEU A 366 17.61 19.32 11.68
CA LEU A 366 17.09 18.58 12.82
C LEU A 366 17.67 19.13 14.12
N ASP A 367 16.78 19.54 14.99
CA ASP A 367 17.11 19.96 16.35
C ASP A 367 16.79 18.84 17.33
N ARG A 368 17.70 18.64 18.29
CA ARG A 368 17.55 17.66 19.37
C ARG A 368 16.60 18.21 20.40
N GLY A 369 15.51 17.48 20.64
CA GLY A 369 14.53 17.80 21.66
C GLY A 369 14.84 17.15 23.01
N PRO A 370 14.00 17.40 24.02
CA PRO A 370 14.12 16.83 25.37
C PRO A 370 14.23 15.29 25.40
N GLY A 371 13.60 14.60 24.45
CA GLY A 371 13.61 13.14 24.34
C GLY A 371 14.92 12.55 23.81
N TRP A 372 15.89 13.36 23.38
CA TRP A 372 17.11 12.90 22.71
C TRP A 372 17.96 11.95 23.57
N GLN A 373 18.18 12.32 24.84
CA GLN A 373 18.96 11.50 25.78
C GLN A 373 18.30 10.14 26.02
N ARG A 374 16.96 10.11 26.09
CA ARG A 374 16.22 8.87 26.24
C ARG A 374 16.33 7.99 25.01
N LEU A 375 16.18 8.56 23.81
CA LEU A 375 16.30 7.81 22.56
C LEU A 375 17.68 7.18 22.40
N THR A 376 18.74 7.97 22.63
CA THR A 376 20.12 7.47 22.56
C THR A 376 20.39 6.39 23.60
N ALA A 377 19.91 6.54 24.83
CA ALA A 377 20.01 5.50 25.85
C ALA A 377 19.29 4.20 25.45
N LEU A 378 18.09 4.28 24.86
CA LEU A 378 17.35 3.12 24.36
C LEU A 378 18.13 2.40 23.25
N CYS A 379 18.67 3.13 22.28
CA CYS A 379 19.46 2.55 21.21
C CYS A 379 20.73 1.88 21.72
N SER A 380 21.43 2.49 22.68
CA SER A 380 22.65 1.88 23.26
C SER A 380 22.36 0.63 24.09
N ALA A 381 21.25 0.62 24.84
CA ALA A 381 20.89 -0.50 25.70
C ALA A 381 20.47 -1.75 24.90
N GLY A 382 19.79 -1.57 23.76
CA GLY A 382 19.35 -2.69 22.92
C GLY A 382 20.42 -3.23 21.96
N ALA A 383 21.50 -2.48 21.72
CA ALA A 383 22.64 -2.91 20.90
C ALA A 383 23.67 -3.75 21.68
N SER A 384 23.44 -3.94 22.99
CA SER A 384 24.23 -4.78 23.91
C SER A 384 23.67 -6.20 23.92
#